data_AF-E1ZAG4-F1
#
_entry.id   AF-E1ZAG4-F1
#
_cell.length_a   1.000
_cell.length_b   1.000
_cell.length_c   1.000
_cell.angle_alpha   90.00
_cell.angle_beta   90.00
_cell.angle_gamma   90.00
#
_symmetry.space_group_name_H-M   'P 1'
#
loop_
_entity.id
_entity.type
_entity.pdbx_description
1 polymer ?
#
loop_
_entity_poly.entity_id
_entity_poly.type
_entity_poly.pdbx_seq_one_letter_code
_entity_poly.pdbx_strand_id
1 'polypeptide(L)'
;MAANGQELLLPDDPEAACTAATMFEATSKEHECSKTLYHREEAVESCCQVLAEYYGPNSTLPSRNCFCVESYWTPFIALADKSYIGWTSYFDTCTEMGYTIHYWHYGEGPCVPPPASDDLLAPAPAPVAALAEAPSPAAELGAAVEEVVSESLEDPLLPMPMRPFNAWASDLDSDGWGMASFVMAWVAVLGSSAMAWTFLFDAFVDFRRCCGSRRAAG
;
A
#
# COMPACT_ATOMS: atom_id res chain seq x y z
N MET A 1 -3.09 -34.48 -9.33
CA MET A 1 -2.12 -34.49 -8.21
C MET A 1 -2.93 -34.42 -6.95
N ALA A 2 -2.81 -35.41 -6.06
CA ALA A 2 -3.57 -35.42 -4.82
C ALA A 2 -3.12 -34.23 -3.96
N ALA A 3 -4.03 -33.35 -3.58
CA ALA A 3 -3.81 -32.41 -2.50
C ALA A 3 -3.52 -33.27 -1.27
N ASN A 4 -2.25 -33.37 -0.87
CA ASN A 4 -1.93 -33.80 0.48
C ASN A 4 -2.70 -32.86 1.39
N GLY A 5 -3.71 -33.37 2.09
CA GLY A 5 -4.49 -32.64 3.08
C GLY A 5 -3.64 -32.32 4.31
N GLN A 6 -2.47 -31.73 4.09
CA GLN A 6 -1.72 -31.07 5.14
C GLN A 6 -2.62 -29.95 5.63
N GLU A 7 -3.09 -30.12 6.85
CA GLU A 7 -3.79 -29.09 7.59
C GLU A 7 -2.95 -27.82 7.55
N LEU A 8 -3.49 -26.79 6.90
CA LEU A 8 -2.79 -25.56 6.64
C LEU A 8 -2.64 -24.82 7.97
N LEU A 9 -1.43 -24.79 8.51
CA LEU A 9 -1.14 -24.18 9.81
C LEU A 9 -1.21 -22.66 9.66
N LEU A 10 -2.24 -22.05 10.24
CA LEU A 10 -2.37 -20.60 10.35
C LEU A 10 -1.52 -20.07 11.52
N PRO A 11 -1.25 -18.76 11.57
CA PRO A 11 -0.63 -18.12 12.73
C PRO A 11 -1.47 -18.30 13.99
N ASP A 12 -0.82 -18.53 15.14
CA ASP A 12 -1.50 -18.63 16.44
C ASP A 12 -2.16 -17.29 16.84
N ASP A 13 -1.52 -16.17 16.48
CA ASP A 13 -2.02 -14.81 16.66
C ASP A 13 -1.90 -14.03 15.33
N PRO A 14 -2.94 -14.11 14.47
CA PRO A 14 -2.94 -13.43 13.18
C PRO A 14 -2.85 -11.90 13.30
N GLU A 15 -3.37 -11.29 14.36
CA GLU A 15 -3.37 -9.83 14.51
C GLU A 15 -1.97 -9.29 14.76
N ALA A 16 -1.15 -10.02 15.53
CA ALA A 16 0.25 -9.68 15.76
C ALA A 16 1.16 -10.07 14.58
N ALA A 17 0.91 -11.21 13.94
CA ALA A 17 1.79 -11.75 12.90
C ALA A 17 1.56 -11.14 11.51
N CYS A 18 0.29 -10.92 11.15
CA CYS A 18 -0.13 -10.51 9.81
C CYS A 18 -0.31 -8.99 9.75
N THR A 19 0.81 -8.26 9.70
CA THR A 19 0.81 -6.80 9.67
C THR A 19 1.46 -6.27 8.39
N ALA A 20 1.18 -4.99 8.06
CA ALA A 20 1.88 -4.30 6.98
C ALA A 20 3.40 -4.18 7.26
N ALA A 21 3.79 -4.07 8.54
CA ALA A 21 5.20 -4.01 8.92
C ALA A 21 5.92 -5.33 8.63
N THR A 22 5.30 -6.48 8.90
CA THR A 22 5.85 -7.81 8.54
C THR A 22 6.04 -7.93 7.03
N MET A 23 5.09 -7.43 6.24
CA MET A 23 5.20 -7.43 4.78
C MET A 23 6.29 -6.51 4.26
N PHE A 24 6.40 -5.33 4.84
CA PHE A 24 7.49 -4.41 4.54
C PHE A 24 8.84 -5.02 4.93
N GLU A 25 8.96 -5.68 6.08
CA GLU A 25 10.19 -6.33 6.49
C GLU A 25 10.59 -7.47 5.53
N ALA A 26 9.63 -8.30 5.11
CA ALA A 26 9.88 -9.36 4.14
C ALA A 26 10.41 -8.79 2.81
N THR A 27 9.76 -7.75 2.29
CA THR A 27 10.06 -7.21 0.96
C THR A 27 11.21 -6.20 0.92
N SER A 28 11.48 -5.47 2.01
CA SER A 28 12.54 -4.45 2.07
C SER A 28 13.95 -5.03 2.18
N LYS A 29 14.09 -6.28 2.64
CA LYS A 29 15.38 -6.97 2.71
C LYS A 29 15.95 -7.29 1.32
N GLU A 30 15.09 -7.40 0.31
CA GLU A 30 15.48 -7.65 -1.08
C GLU A 30 15.01 -6.51 -1.99
N HIS A 31 15.98 -5.73 -2.49
CA HIS A 31 15.69 -4.57 -3.35
C HIS A 31 14.84 -4.95 -4.57
N GLU A 32 15.16 -6.10 -5.20
CA GLU A 32 14.41 -6.62 -6.36
C GLU A 32 12.98 -7.04 -5.98
N CYS A 33 12.74 -7.50 -4.76
CA CYS A 33 11.41 -7.90 -4.33
C CYS A 33 10.51 -6.68 -4.13
N SER A 34 11.02 -5.67 -3.41
CA SER A 34 10.36 -4.37 -3.34
C SER A 34 10.10 -3.80 -4.74
N LYS A 35 11.12 -3.78 -5.61
CA LYS A 35 11.02 -3.22 -6.96
C LYS A 35 9.95 -3.92 -7.79
N THR A 36 9.98 -5.25 -7.89
CA THR A 36 9.04 -5.99 -8.74
C THR A 36 7.60 -5.88 -8.27
N LEU A 37 7.39 -5.87 -6.95
CA LEU A 37 6.06 -5.70 -6.36
C LEU A 37 5.51 -4.29 -6.58
N TYR A 38 6.32 -3.23 -6.42
CA TYR A 38 5.85 -1.85 -6.58
C TYR A 38 5.79 -1.36 -8.04
N HIS A 39 6.62 -1.91 -8.94
CA HIS A 39 6.73 -1.47 -10.34
C HIS A 39 6.02 -2.37 -11.36
N ARG A 40 5.28 -3.39 -10.91
CA ARG A 40 4.55 -4.33 -11.79
C ARG A 40 5.48 -5.08 -12.75
N GLU A 41 6.65 -5.47 -12.27
CA GLU A 41 7.51 -6.36 -13.05
C GLU A 41 7.06 -7.81 -12.88
N GLU A 42 7.46 -8.67 -13.80
CA GLU A 42 7.20 -10.11 -13.70
C GLU A 42 7.76 -10.66 -12.38
N ALA A 43 7.13 -11.71 -11.85
CA ALA A 43 7.59 -12.34 -10.62
C ALA A 43 9.01 -12.85 -10.80
N VAL A 44 9.90 -12.43 -9.90
CA VAL A 44 11.31 -12.85 -9.90
C VAL A 44 11.53 -13.94 -8.86
N GLU A 45 12.36 -14.92 -9.21
CA GLU A 45 12.66 -16.09 -8.38
C GLU A 45 13.08 -15.72 -6.95
N SER A 46 13.96 -14.70 -6.81
CA SER A 46 14.44 -14.22 -5.52
C SER A 46 13.32 -13.68 -4.62
N CYS A 47 12.37 -12.94 -5.18
CA CYS A 47 11.24 -12.40 -4.41
C CYS A 47 10.26 -13.51 -4.03
N CYS A 48 9.96 -14.43 -4.95
CA CYS A 48 9.12 -15.58 -4.66
C CYS A 48 9.72 -16.47 -3.56
N GLN A 49 11.04 -16.64 -3.52
CA GLN A 49 11.73 -17.34 -2.44
C GLN A 49 11.53 -16.66 -1.09
N VAL A 50 11.74 -15.34 -1.01
CA VAL A 50 11.53 -14.57 0.23
C VAL A 50 10.07 -14.65 0.69
N LEU A 51 9.12 -14.48 -0.23
CA LEU A 51 7.71 -14.54 0.11
C LEU A 51 7.31 -15.94 0.57
N ALA A 52 7.84 -17.02 -0.03
CA ALA A 52 7.62 -18.37 0.42
C ALA A 52 8.27 -18.66 1.79
N GLU A 53 9.43 -18.05 2.09
CA GLU A 53 10.08 -18.16 3.40
C GLU A 53 9.24 -17.51 4.51
N TYR A 54 8.58 -16.38 4.23
CA TYR A 54 7.76 -15.67 5.22
C TYR A 54 6.31 -16.17 5.30
N TYR A 55 5.70 -16.48 4.16
CA TYR A 55 4.25 -16.68 4.05
C TYR A 55 3.87 -18.05 3.48
N GLY A 56 4.84 -18.82 2.98
CA GLY A 56 4.58 -20.14 2.41
C GLY A 56 4.15 -21.18 3.46
N PRO A 57 3.59 -22.33 3.02
CA PRO A 57 3.11 -23.38 3.91
C PRO A 57 4.21 -24.03 4.76
N ASN A 58 5.45 -23.98 4.27
CA ASN A 58 6.62 -24.53 4.95
C ASN A 58 7.36 -23.49 5.81
N SER A 59 6.84 -22.27 5.92
CA SER A 59 7.46 -21.22 6.72
C SER A 59 7.44 -21.59 8.21
N THR A 60 8.58 -21.38 8.87
CA THR A 60 8.73 -21.51 10.33
C THR A 60 8.42 -20.22 11.07
N LEU A 61 8.20 -19.12 10.35
CA LEU A 61 7.94 -17.80 10.92
C LEU A 61 6.49 -17.67 11.40
N PRO A 62 6.23 -16.78 12.37
CA PRO A 62 4.86 -16.49 12.82
C PRO A 62 3.94 -16.03 11.70
N SER A 63 4.49 -15.41 10.65
CA SER A 63 3.77 -14.90 9.49
C SER A 63 3.30 -15.95 8.49
N ARG A 64 3.58 -17.25 8.72
CA ARG A 64 3.21 -18.32 7.80
C ARG A 64 1.73 -18.24 7.42
N ASN A 65 1.42 -18.43 6.16
CA ASN A 65 0.04 -18.44 5.66
C ASN A 65 -0.81 -17.21 6.06
N CYS A 66 -0.22 -16.05 6.39
CA CYS A 66 -0.99 -14.85 6.72
C CYS A 66 -1.96 -14.46 5.59
N PHE A 67 -1.60 -14.70 4.33
CA PHE A 67 -2.49 -14.45 3.19
C PHE A 67 -3.73 -15.38 3.15
N CYS A 68 -3.76 -16.47 3.92
CA CYS A 68 -4.97 -17.27 4.10
C CYS A 68 -5.95 -16.68 5.13
N VAL A 69 -5.52 -15.70 5.94
CA VAL A 69 -6.37 -15.04 6.93
C VAL A 69 -7.21 -13.97 6.22
N GLU A 70 -8.53 -14.16 6.16
CA GLU A 70 -9.44 -13.27 5.43
C GLU A 70 -9.33 -11.81 5.88
N SER A 71 -9.30 -11.57 7.20
CA SER A 71 -9.19 -10.22 7.77
C SER A 71 -7.88 -9.51 7.40
N TYR A 72 -6.83 -10.25 7.03
CA TYR A 72 -5.59 -9.71 6.51
C TYR A 72 -5.62 -9.54 4.99
N TRP A 73 -6.08 -10.57 4.27
CA TRP A 73 -6.07 -10.61 2.81
C TRP A 73 -6.98 -9.55 2.17
N THR A 74 -8.21 -9.41 2.66
CA THR A 74 -9.19 -8.48 2.08
C THR A 74 -8.72 -7.02 2.09
N PRO A 75 -8.27 -6.43 3.22
CA PRO A 75 -7.75 -5.06 3.19
C PRO A 75 -6.43 -4.96 2.40
N PHE A 76 -5.60 -6.01 2.43
CA PHE A 76 -4.34 -6.03 1.70
C PHE A 76 -4.55 -5.95 0.18
N ILE A 77 -5.45 -6.76 -0.38
CA ILE A 77 -5.72 -6.72 -1.82
C ILE A 77 -6.49 -5.46 -2.25
N ALA A 78 -7.33 -4.89 -1.37
CA ALA A 78 -7.98 -3.61 -1.62
C ALA A 78 -6.98 -2.43 -1.68
N LEU A 79 -5.91 -2.49 -0.88
CA LEU A 79 -4.79 -1.55 -0.99
C LEU A 79 -4.00 -1.80 -2.27
N ALA A 80 -3.77 -3.07 -2.61
CA ALA A 80 -3.03 -3.45 -3.79
C ALA A 80 -3.71 -3.08 -5.11
N ASP A 81 -5.05 -3.11 -5.15
CA ASP A 81 -5.82 -2.68 -6.33
C ASP A 81 -5.57 -1.19 -6.62
N LYS A 82 -5.40 -0.37 -5.58
CA LYS A 82 -5.04 1.05 -5.72
C LYS A 82 -3.60 1.25 -6.19
N SER A 83 -2.67 0.37 -5.80
CA SER A 83 -1.28 0.38 -6.29
C SER A 83 -1.11 -0.44 -7.57
N TYR A 84 -2.19 -1.01 -8.10
CA TYR A 84 -2.25 -1.84 -9.31
C TYR A 84 -1.31 -3.05 -9.30
N ILE A 85 -1.14 -3.68 -8.14
CA ILE A 85 -0.35 -4.89 -7.99
C ILE A 85 -1.28 -6.10 -8.12
N GLY A 86 -1.08 -6.90 -9.17
CA GLY A 86 -1.80 -8.16 -9.36
C GLY A 86 -1.25 -9.28 -8.46
N TRP A 87 -1.49 -9.20 -7.14
CA TRP A 87 -0.94 -10.18 -6.19
C TRP A 87 -1.31 -11.63 -6.49
N THR A 88 -2.56 -11.86 -6.89
CA THR A 88 -3.02 -13.21 -7.27
C THR A 88 -2.19 -13.75 -8.43
N SER A 89 -2.07 -12.99 -9.52
CA SER A 89 -1.22 -13.37 -10.65
C SER A 89 0.26 -13.52 -10.28
N TYR A 90 0.77 -12.67 -9.39
CA TYR A 90 2.15 -12.76 -8.92
C TYR A 90 2.40 -14.06 -8.15
N PHE A 91 1.49 -14.42 -7.24
CA PHE A 91 1.56 -15.67 -6.47
C PHE A 91 1.34 -16.91 -7.33
N ASP A 92 0.49 -16.83 -8.36
CA ASP A 92 0.31 -17.90 -9.33
C ASP A 92 1.63 -18.15 -10.09
N THR A 93 2.31 -17.10 -10.58
CA THR A 93 3.64 -17.23 -11.21
C THR A 93 4.69 -17.76 -10.23
N CYS A 94 4.71 -17.30 -8.97
CA CYS A 94 5.60 -17.88 -7.96
C CYS A 94 5.35 -19.39 -7.75
N THR A 95 4.08 -19.80 -7.77
CA THR A 95 3.70 -21.21 -7.62
C THR A 95 4.17 -22.04 -8.82
N GLU A 96 4.08 -21.51 -10.04
CA GLU A 96 4.64 -22.14 -11.24
C GLU A 96 6.17 -22.32 -11.15
N MET A 97 6.86 -21.41 -10.47
CA MET A 97 8.29 -21.50 -10.17
C MET A 97 8.64 -22.43 -9.00
N GLY A 98 7.64 -23.04 -8.34
CA GLY A 98 7.84 -23.95 -7.21
C GLY A 98 7.83 -23.29 -5.83
N TYR A 99 7.49 -21.99 -5.75
CA TYR A 99 7.36 -21.22 -4.52
C TYR A 99 5.88 -21.02 -4.18
N THR A 100 5.27 -22.03 -3.57
CA THR A 100 3.85 -21.99 -3.23
C THR A 100 3.58 -20.98 -2.11
N ILE A 101 2.69 -20.03 -2.39
CA ILE A 101 2.18 -19.05 -1.43
C ILE A 101 0.66 -19.18 -1.46
N HIS A 102 0.07 -19.66 -0.37
CA HIS A 102 -1.38 -19.80 -0.28
C HIS A 102 -2.01 -18.46 0.09
N TYR A 103 -3.10 -18.12 -0.58
CA TYR A 103 -3.86 -16.90 -0.33
C TYR A 103 -5.35 -17.20 -0.31
N TRP A 104 -6.09 -16.39 0.45
CA TRP A 104 -7.52 -16.58 0.64
C TRP A 104 -8.25 -16.37 -0.68
N HIS A 105 -9.05 -17.36 -1.06
CA HIS A 105 -10.01 -17.26 -2.13
C HIS A 105 -11.38 -17.64 -1.55
N TYR A 106 -12.38 -16.80 -1.78
CA TYR A 106 -13.71 -17.05 -1.24
C TYR A 106 -14.24 -18.40 -1.73
N GLY A 107 -14.50 -19.32 -0.80
CA GLY A 107 -15.13 -20.63 -1.06
C GLY A 107 -14.29 -21.65 -1.82
N GLU A 108 -13.05 -21.34 -2.19
CA GLU A 108 -12.18 -22.24 -2.96
C GLU A 108 -10.73 -22.21 -2.47
N GLY A 109 -9.98 -23.26 -2.78
CA GLY A 109 -8.53 -23.31 -2.57
C GLY A 109 -8.07 -23.79 -1.18
N PRO A 110 -6.76 -23.73 -0.94
CA PRO A 110 -6.10 -24.37 0.21
C PRO A 110 -6.35 -23.66 1.54
N CYS A 111 -6.81 -22.40 1.51
CA CYS A 111 -7.11 -21.62 2.72
C CYS A 111 -8.52 -21.87 3.26
N VAL A 112 -9.38 -22.56 2.53
CA VAL A 112 -10.74 -22.89 3.00
C VAL A 112 -10.64 -24.09 3.93
N PRO A 113 -11.09 -23.98 5.19
CA PRO A 113 -11.09 -25.11 6.09
C PRO A 113 -11.93 -26.24 5.48
N PRO A 114 -11.48 -27.50 5.56
CA PRO A 114 -12.29 -28.60 5.06
C PRO A 114 -13.67 -28.55 5.73
N PRO A 115 -14.76 -28.87 4.99
CA PRO A 115 -16.09 -28.91 5.58
C PRO A 115 -16.02 -29.78 6.83
N ALA A 116 -16.53 -29.26 7.95
CA ALA A 116 -16.59 -30.00 9.20
C ALA A 116 -17.22 -31.36 8.89
N SER A 117 -16.43 -32.43 8.99
CA SER A 117 -16.96 -33.77 8.76
C SER A 117 -18.00 -34.03 9.85
N ASP A 118 -19.24 -34.28 9.45
CA ASP A 118 -20.38 -34.58 10.34
C ASP A 118 -20.16 -35.83 11.23
N ASP A 119 -18.99 -36.48 11.16
CA ASP A 119 -18.67 -37.77 11.80
C ASP A 119 -18.05 -37.66 13.20
N LEU A 120 -17.93 -36.47 13.79
CA LEU A 120 -17.51 -36.31 15.19
C LEU A 120 -18.58 -35.65 16.06
N LEU A 121 -19.68 -36.40 16.24
CA LEU A 121 -20.56 -36.29 17.40
C LEU A 121 -19.86 -36.76 18.70
N ALA A 122 -18.62 -36.34 18.94
CA ALA A 122 -17.99 -36.49 20.25
C ALA A 122 -18.59 -35.42 21.18
N PRO A 123 -19.15 -35.78 22.34
CA PRO A 123 -19.68 -34.79 23.27
C PRO A 123 -18.55 -33.84 23.67
N ALA A 124 -18.72 -32.56 23.35
CA ALA A 124 -17.84 -31.51 23.82
C ALA A 124 -17.65 -31.63 25.35
N PRO A 125 -16.43 -31.51 25.88
CA PRO A 125 -16.25 -31.37 27.32
C PRO A 125 -17.07 -30.16 27.79
N ALA A 126 -17.85 -30.39 28.85
CA ALA A 126 -18.81 -29.43 29.39
C ALA A 126 -18.21 -28.02 29.52
N PRO A 127 -18.97 -26.96 29.21
CA PRO A 127 -18.50 -25.59 29.36
C PRO A 127 -18.19 -25.36 30.84
N VAL A 128 -16.94 -25.02 31.14
CA VAL A 128 -16.56 -24.49 32.45
C VAL A 128 -17.26 -23.14 32.57
N ALA A 129 -18.32 -23.12 33.35
CA ALA A 129 -19.04 -21.91 33.72
C ALA A 129 -18.07 -20.97 34.46
N ALA A 130 -17.65 -19.91 33.77
CA ALA A 130 -17.20 -18.67 34.39
C ALA A 130 -17.76 -17.51 33.56
N LEU A 131 -18.98 -17.12 33.91
CA LEU A 131 -19.52 -15.81 33.59
C LEU A 131 -18.56 -14.75 34.14
N ALA A 132 -17.92 -14.02 33.26
CA ALA A 132 -17.59 -12.62 33.49
C ALA A 132 -18.11 -11.86 32.27
N GLU A 133 -19.20 -11.14 32.49
CA GLU A 133 -19.84 -10.23 31.56
C GLU A 133 -18.80 -9.18 31.12
N ALA A 134 -18.26 -9.33 29.90
CA ALA A 134 -17.45 -8.31 29.28
C ALA A 134 -18.39 -7.28 28.61
N PRO A 135 -18.26 -5.98 28.89
CA PRO A 135 -19.07 -4.96 28.24
C PRO A 135 -18.79 -4.92 26.73
N SER A 136 -19.85 -4.78 25.94
CA SER A 136 -19.82 -4.67 24.49
C SER A 136 -18.96 -3.48 24.03
N PRO A 137 -17.94 -3.69 23.17
CA PRO A 137 -17.13 -2.59 22.62
C PRO A 137 -17.79 -1.88 21.42
N ALA A 138 -19.03 -2.20 21.07
CA ALA A 138 -19.68 -1.67 19.86
C ALA A 138 -20.21 -0.24 19.98
N ALA A 139 -20.15 0.39 21.16
CA ALA A 139 -20.69 1.74 21.39
C ALA A 139 -19.61 2.83 21.55
N GLU A 140 -18.33 2.49 21.73
CA GLU A 140 -17.26 3.49 21.95
C GLU A 140 -16.41 3.80 20.70
N LEU A 141 -16.56 3.07 19.59
CA LEU A 141 -15.84 3.39 18.35
C LEU A 141 -16.41 4.62 17.61
N GLY A 142 -17.62 5.06 17.95
CA GLY A 142 -18.25 6.24 17.34
C GLY A 142 -17.85 7.56 18.00
N ALA A 143 -17.49 7.56 19.28
CA ALA A 143 -17.13 8.77 20.02
C ALA A 143 -15.62 9.08 19.97
N ALA A 144 -14.77 8.05 19.87
CA ALA A 144 -13.31 8.23 19.76
C ALA A 144 -12.86 8.78 18.39
N VAL A 145 -13.69 8.65 17.34
CA VAL A 145 -13.34 9.15 15.99
C VAL A 145 -13.62 10.65 15.83
N GLU A 146 -14.55 11.24 16.59
CA GLU A 146 -14.76 12.70 16.56
C GLU A 146 -13.80 13.48 17.46
N GLU A 147 -13.29 12.88 18.55
CA GLU A 147 -12.35 13.59 19.46
C GLU A 147 -10.90 13.58 18.91
N VAL A 148 -10.46 12.51 18.24
CA VAL A 148 -9.13 12.45 17.60
C VAL A 148 -9.00 13.40 16.41
N VAL A 149 -10.11 13.77 15.76
CA VAL A 149 -10.12 14.75 14.66
C VAL A 149 -10.01 16.20 15.18
N SER A 150 -10.36 16.46 16.44
CA SER A 150 -10.29 17.82 17.01
C SER A 150 -9.00 18.10 17.79
N GLU A 151 -8.28 17.08 18.27
CA GLU A 151 -7.01 17.24 19.02
C GLU A 151 -5.76 17.18 18.11
N SER A 152 -5.90 16.85 16.82
CA SER A 152 -4.78 16.76 15.87
C SER A 152 -4.46 18.08 15.13
N LEU A 153 -5.07 19.20 15.52
CA LEU A 153 -4.90 20.50 14.86
C LEU A 153 -4.02 21.50 15.63
N GLU A 154 -3.52 21.12 16.81
CA GLU A 154 -2.68 21.99 17.66
C GLU A 154 -1.27 21.46 17.92
N ASP A 155 -0.89 20.32 17.33
CA ASP A 155 0.48 19.81 17.47
C ASP A 155 1.45 20.78 16.75
N PRO A 156 2.40 21.42 17.48
CA PRO A 156 3.27 22.43 16.91
C PRO A 156 4.12 21.79 15.82
N LEU A 157 3.76 22.06 14.55
CA LEU A 157 4.45 21.68 13.30
C LEU A 157 5.91 21.27 13.57
N LEU A 158 6.10 20.02 13.96
CA LEU A 158 7.44 19.46 14.08
C LEU A 158 7.99 19.55 12.67
N PRO A 159 9.16 20.17 12.46
CA PRO A 159 9.70 20.37 11.13
C PRO A 159 9.81 18.99 10.50
N MET A 160 8.93 18.73 9.53
CA MET A 160 8.97 17.47 8.80
C MET A 160 10.39 17.32 8.28
N PRO A 161 11.05 16.17 8.50
CA PRO A 161 12.40 15.97 8.03
C PRO A 161 12.38 16.17 6.52
N MET A 162 12.93 17.30 6.07
CA MET A 162 13.04 17.62 4.65
C MET A 162 13.83 16.49 4.02
N ARG A 163 13.15 15.67 3.21
CA ARG A 163 13.83 14.64 2.43
C ARG A 163 14.89 15.33 1.58
N PRO A 164 16.10 14.76 1.45
CA PRO A 164 17.11 15.32 0.57
C PRO A 164 16.57 15.34 -0.86
N PHE A 165 16.85 16.42 -1.60
CA PHE A 165 16.34 16.64 -2.96
C PHE A 165 16.57 15.43 -3.88
N ASN A 166 17.67 14.71 -3.71
CA ASN A 166 18.01 13.53 -4.50
C ASN A 166 17.03 12.36 -4.30
N ALA A 167 16.53 12.15 -3.07
CA ALA A 167 15.55 11.10 -2.79
C ALA A 167 14.18 11.47 -3.36
N TRP A 168 13.80 12.74 -3.27
CA TRP A 168 12.59 13.24 -3.91
C TRP A 168 12.65 13.16 -5.44
N ALA A 169 13.82 13.47 -6.02
CA ALA A 169 14.03 13.38 -7.46
C ALA A 169 14.02 11.92 -7.98
N SER A 170 14.53 10.95 -7.21
CA SER A 170 14.43 9.54 -7.61
C SER A 170 13.00 9.00 -7.53
N ASP A 171 12.21 9.44 -6.55
CA ASP A 171 10.78 9.10 -6.46
C ASP A 171 9.98 9.69 -7.64
N LEU A 172 10.40 10.83 -8.17
CA LEU A 172 9.79 11.46 -9.35
C LEU A 172 10.05 10.71 -10.66
N ASP A 173 11.20 10.04 -10.76
CA ASP A 173 11.57 9.24 -11.93
C ASP A 173 10.86 7.87 -11.92
N SER A 174 10.59 7.35 -10.72
CA SER A 174 9.91 6.07 -10.53
C SER A 174 8.39 6.17 -10.70
N ASP A 175 7.80 7.36 -10.49
CA ASP A 175 6.39 7.63 -10.68
C ASP A 175 6.13 8.35 -12.01
N GLY A 176 5.71 7.60 -13.04
CA GLY A 176 5.50 8.13 -14.40
C GLY A 176 4.52 9.31 -14.47
N TRP A 177 3.57 9.39 -13.53
CA TRP A 177 2.66 10.55 -13.41
C TRP A 177 3.30 11.74 -12.70
N GLY A 178 4.22 11.48 -11.77
CA GLY A 178 5.01 12.51 -11.10
C GLY A 178 5.82 13.31 -12.11
N MET A 179 6.53 12.63 -13.02
CA MET A 179 7.36 13.32 -14.00
C MET A 179 6.54 14.13 -15.00
N ALA A 180 5.42 13.58 -15.48
CA ALA A 180 4.51 14.30 -16.36
C ALA A 180 3.95 15.57 -15.68
N SER A 181 3.56 15.48 -14.42
CA SER A 181 3.02 16.61 -13.65
C SER A 181 4.08 17.70 -13.43
N PHE A 182 5.32 17.31 -13.13
CA PHE A 182 6.44 18.24 -12.96
C PHE A 182 6.78 18.97 -14.28
N VAL A 183 6.82 18.25 -15.40
CA VAL A 183 7.05 18.86 -16.72
C VAL A 183 5.93 19.85 -17.07
N MET A 184 4.67 19.48 -16.83
CA MET A 184 3.53 20.37 -17.07
C MET A 184 3.58 21.62 -16.18
N ALA A 185 4.02 21.50 -14.93
CA ALA A 185 4.22 22.64 -14.03
C ALA A 185 5.28 23.60 -14.59
N TRP A 186 6.41 23.09 -15.09
CA TRP A 186 7.45 23.92 -15.73
C TRP A 186 6.96 24.59 -17.01
N VAL A 187 6.23 23.86 -17.85
CA VAL A 187 5.61 24.44 -19.06
C VAL A 187 4.65 25.57 -18.69
N ALA A 188 3.84 25.39 -17.64
CA ALA A 188 2.93 26.42 -17.16
C ALA A 188 3.69 27.66 -16.63
N VAL A 189 4.76 27.47 -15.86
CA VAL A 189 5.60 28.57 -15.34
C VAL A 189 6.26 29.34 -16.48
N LEU A 190 6.88 28.65 -17.44
CA LEU A 190 7.53 29.28 -18.59
C LEU A 190 6.52 29.99 -19.49
N GLY A 191 5.37 29.37 -19.74
CA GLY A 191 4.29 29.96 -20.53
C GLY A 191 3.73 31.23 -19.86
N SER A 192 3.47 31.18 -18.56
CA SER A 192 2.98 32.34 -17.79
C SER A 192 4.01 33.47 -17.74
N SER A 193 5.29 33.13 -17.57
CA SER A 193 6.39 34.11 -17.59
C SER A 193 6.52 34.78 -18.96
N ALA A 194 6.43 34.01 -20.06
CA ALA A 194 6.47 34.56 -21.41
C ALA A 194 5.29 35.53 -21.67
N MET A 195 4.07 35.18 -21.24
CA MET A 195 2.92 36.08 -21.36
C MET A 195 3.14 37.36 -20.55
N ALA A 196 3.60 37.27 -19.30
CA ALA A 196 3.90 38.44 -18.48
C ALA A 196 4.93 39.37 -19.14
N TRP A 197 5.97 38.81 -19.76
CA TRP A 197 6.96 39.58 -20.51
C TRP A 197 6.35 40.30 -21.71
N THR A 198 5.47 39.66 -22.47
CA THR A 198 4.82 40.32 -23.63
C THR A 198 3.99 41.52 -23.21
N PHE A 199 3.24 41.44 -22.11
CA PHE A 199 2.49 42.58 -21.57
C PHE A 199 3.39 43.72 -21.11
N LEU A 200 4.50 43.42 -20.42
CA LEU A 200 5.46 44.43 -20.00
C LEU A 200 6.13 45.14 -21.18
N PHE A 201 6.48 44.39 -22.24
CA PHE A 201 7.05 44.96 -23.45
C PHE A 201 6.07 45.88 -24.18
N ASP A 202 4.81 45.48 -24.31
CA ASP A 202 3.79 46.28 -24.98
C ASP A 202 3.52 47.59 -24.20
N ALA A 203 3.34 47.48 -22.88
CA ALA A 203 3.20 48.63 -22.00
C ALA A 203 4.40 49.60 -22.08
N PHE A 204 5.62 49.07 -22.19
CA PHE A 204 6.83 49.89 -22.35
C PHE A 204 6.88 50.61 -23.70
N VAL A 205 6.50 49.93 -24.80
CA VAL A 205 6.44 50.54 -26.13
C VAL A 205 5.42 51.67 -26.18
N ASP A 206 4.25 51.46 -25.60
CA ASP A 206 3.20 52.48 -25.53
C ASP A 206 3.62 53.68 -24.68
N PHE A 207 4.25 53.43 -23.52
CA PHE A 207 4.83 54.49 -22.71
C PHE A 207 5.84 55.34 -23.50
N ARG A 208 6.73 54.70 -24.29
CA ARG A 208 7.70 55.43 -25.14
C ARG A 208 7.02 56.26 -26.22
N ARG A 209 5.95 55.75 -26.85
CA ARG A 209 5.17 56.50 -27.86
C ARG A 209 4.46 57.71 -27.24
N CYS A 210 3.85 57.56 -26.07
CA CYS A 210 3.21 58.65 -25.34
C CYS A 210 4.19 59.73 -24.89
N CYS A 211 5.36 59.36 -24.37
CA CYS A 211 6.37 60.33 -23.95
C CYS A 211 7.08 60.98 -25.15
N GLY A 212 7.30 60.25 -26.25
CA GLY A 212 7.94 60.77 -27.46
C GLY A 212 7.09 61.82 -28.16
N SER A 213 5.78 61.59 -28.30
CA SER A 213 4.84 62.53 -28.95
C SER A 213 4.73 63.87 -28.21
N ARG A 214 4.75 63.88 -26.87
CA ARG A 214 4.75 65.12 -26.09
C ARG A 214 6.00 65.98 -26.29
N ARG A 215 7.14 65.36 -26.61
CA ARG A 215 8.40 66.06 -26.83
C ARG A 215 8.51 66.73 -28.20
N ALA A 216 7.70 66.29 -29.17
CA ALA A 216 7.66 66.85 -30.52
C ALA A 216 6.66 68.02 -30.66
N ALA A 217 5.79 68.23 -29.66
CA ALA A 217 4.71 69.22 -29.69
C ALA A 217 5.00 70.50 -28.86
N GLY A 218 6.18 70.63 -28.26
CA GLY A 218 6.63 71.82 -27.52
C GLY A 218 7.95 72.32 -28.06
#